data_AF-A0A495SNH2-F1
#
_entry.id   AF-A0A495SNH2-F1
#
_cell.length_a   1.000
_cell.length_b   1.000
_cell.length_c   1.000
_cell.angle_alpha   90.00
_cell.angle_beta   90.00
_cell.angle_gamma   90.00
#
_symmetry.space_group_name_H-M   'P 1'
#
loop_
_entity.id
_entity.type
_entity.pdbx_description
1 polymer ?
#
loop_
_entity_poly.entity_id
_entity_poly.type
_entity_poly.pdbx_seq_one_letter_code
_entity_poly.pdbx_strand_id
1 'polypeptide(L)'
;MITKDIARLIHNCYTEIESGEKMIQELKERLNDKGELELKNTWGDSKVLELHIPYERGSYSIRRVPFHLALDVIKEHIANQKKELERLKEVCRVQLA
;
A
#
# COMPACT_ATOMS: atom_id res chain seq x y z
N MET A 1 -26.25 15.34 -0.69
CA MET A 1 -26.50 13.95 -1.14
C MET A 1 -25.17 13.30 -1.47
N ILE A 2 -24.81 12.17 -0.83
CA ILE A 2 -23.57 11.46 -1.17
C ILE A 2 -23.74 10.86 -2.57
N THR A 3 -22.89 11.27 -3.52
CA THR A 3 -22.92 10.69 -4.87
C THR A 3 -22.29 9.29 -4.87
N LYS A 4 -22.68 8.46 -5.84
CA LYS A 4 -22.10 7.13 -6.03
C LYS A 4 -20.57 7.19 -6.21
N ASP A 5 -20.07 8.24 -6.85
CA ASP A 5 -18.64 8.44 -7.06
C ASP A 5 -17.89 8.69 -5.74
N ILE A 6 -18.45 9.50 -4.83
CA ILE A 6 -17.84 9.74 -3.53
C ILE A 6 -17.86 8.46 -2.67
N ALA A 7 -18.97 7.73 -2.69
CA ALA A 7 -19.06 6.44 -2.00
C ALA A 7 -18.01 5.44 -2.51
N ARG A 8 -17.79 5.38 -3.83
CA ARG A 8 -16.73 4.54 -4.44
C ARG A 8 -15.34 4.99 -3.99
N LEU A 9 -15.06 6.29 -3.99
CA LEU A 9 -13.75 6.80 -3.57
C LEU A 9 -13.47 6.47 -2.09
N ILE A 10 -14.46 6.65 -1.22
CA ILE A 10 -14.36 6.28 0.20
C ILE A 10 -14.08 4.79 0.34
N HIS A 11 -14.84 3.94 -0.37
CA HIS A 11 -14.63 2.50 -0.36
C HIS A 11 -13.21 2.13 -0.78
N ASN A 12 -12.72 2.70 -1.89
CA ASN A 12 -11.36 2.46 -2.37
C ASN A 12 -10.31 2.84 -1.31
N CYS A 13 -10.44 4.00 -0.64
CA CYS A 13 -9.53 4.38 0.43
C CYS A 13 -9.50 3.34 1.56
N TYR A 14 -10.66 2.83 1.99
CA TYR A 14 -10.71 1.78 3.01
C TYR A 14 -10.03 0.49 2.56
N THR A 15 -10.32 0.03 1.33
CA THR A 15 -9.72 -1.18 0.78
C THR A 15 -8.21 -1.07 0.63
N GLU A 16 -7.69 0.08 0.17
CA GLU A 16 -6.24 0.30 0.05
C GLU A 16 -5.55 0.37 1.41
N ILE A 17 -6.19 0.98 2.43
CA ILE A 17 -5.67 1.00 3.80
C ILE A 17 -5.59 -0.43 4.36
N GLU A 18 -6.66 -1.21 4.23
CA GLU A 18 -6.72 -2.59 4.72
C GLU A 18 -5.70 -3.48 4.01
N SER A 19 -5.60 -3.37 2.68
CA SER A 19 -4.62 -4.09 1.87
C SER A 19 -3.19 -3.74 2.29
N GLY A 20 -2.90 -2.46 2.49
CA GLY A 20 -1.59 -1.99 2.95
C GLY A 20 -1.23 -2.49 4.35
N GLU A 21 -2.17 -2.43 5.30
CA GLU A 21 -1.97 -2.91 6.66
C GLU A 21 -1.74 -4.44 6.68
N LYS A 22 -2.49 -5.19 5.88
CA LYS A 22 -2.29 -6.63 5.67
C LYS A 22 -0.91 -6.93 5.08
N MET A 23 -0.49 -6.18 4.06
CA MET A 23 0.83 -6.36 3.43
C MET A 23 1.97 -6.12 4.43
N ILE A 24 1.85 -5.11 5.30
CA ILE A 24 2.84 -4.88 6.37
C ILE A 24 2.93 -6.08 7.31
N GLN A 25 1.78 -6.64 7.69
CA GLN A 25 1.73 -7.80 8.58
C GLN A 25 2.38 -9.04 7.93
N GLU A 26 2.00 -9.34 6.69
CA GLU A 26 2.57 -10.47 5.93
C GLU A 26 4.09 -10.34 5.74
N LEU A 27 4.60 -9.13 5.53
CA LEU A 27 6.03 -8.90 5.39
C LEU A 27 6.76 -9.06 6.73
N LYS A 28 6.17 -8.59 7.84
CA LYS A 28 6.75 -8.75 9.18
C LYS A 28 6.86 -10.21 9.60
N GLU A 29 5.86 -11.03 9.27
CA GLU A 29 5.85 -12.48 9.55
C GLU A 29 6.93 -13.24 8.77
N ARG A 30 7.45 -12.66 7.69
CA ARG A 30 8.47 -13.28 6.83
C ARG A 30 9.88 -12.72 7.04
N LEU A 31 10.06 -11.88 8.06
CA LEU A 31 11.38 -11.45 8.50
C LEU A 31 12.06 -12.57 9.27
N ASN A 32 13.33 -12.83 8.97
CA ASN A 32 14.17 -13.68 9.80
C ASN A 32 14.69 -12.91 11.03
N ASP A 33 15.37 -13.61 11.93
CA ASP A 33 15.96 -13.04 13.16
C ASP A 33 16.99 -11.92 12.89
N LYS A 34 17.48 -11.80 11.66
CA LYS A 34 18.42 -10.76 11.22
C LYS A 34 17.73 -9.54 10.61
N GLY A 35 16.40 -9.53 10.52
CA GLY A 35 15.63 -8.46 9.89
C GLY A 35 15.67 -8.46 8.37
N GLU A 36 16.04 -9.58 7.75
CA GLU A 36 16.04 -9.79 6.31
C GLU A 36 14.82 -10.60 5.89
N LEU A 37 14.28 -10.30 4.71
CA LEU A 37 13.16 -11.04 4.13
C LEU A 37 13.66 -12.34 3.51
N GLU A 38 13.30 -13.47 4.11
CA GLU A 38 13.47 -14.79 3.49
C GLU A 38 12.20 -15.18 2.71
N LEU A 39 12.02 -14.57 1.54
CA LEU A 39 10.96 -14.98 0.63
C LEU A 39 11.44 -16.20 -0.16
N LYS A 40 11.09 -17.43 0.23
CA LYS A 40 11.37 -18.63 -0.56
C LYS A 40 10.15 -19.04 -1.37
N ASN A 41 10.33 -19.37 -2.65
CA ASN A 41 9.29 -20.02 -3.43
C ASN A 41 9.18 -21.52 -3.05
N THR A 42 8.17 -22.22 -3.57
CA THR A 42 7.96 -23.67 -3.31
C THR A 42 9.14 -24.55 -3.75
N TRP A 43 9.98 -24.06 -4.66
CA TRP A 43 11.17 -24.74 -5.17
C TRP A 43 12.47 -24.39 -4.42
N GLY A 44 12.39 -23.53 -3.39
CA GLY A 44 13.53 -23.14 -2.56
C GLY A 44 14.30 -21.90 -3.04
N ASP A 45 13.90 -21.28 -4.15
CA ASP A 45 14.55 -20.06 -4.64
C ASP A 45 14.19 -18.86 -3.76
N SER A 46 15.20 -18.07 -3.42
CA SER A 46 15.02 -16.77 -2.78
C SER A 46 14.44 -15.76 -3.78
N LYS A 47 13.20 -15.33 -3.56
CA LYS A 47 12.64 -14.13 -4.18
C LYS A 47 13.08 -12.89 -3.42
N VAL A 48 13.21 -11.80 -4.16
CA VAL A 48 13.57 -10.49 -3.63
C VAL A 48 12.39 -9.55 -3.82
N LEU A 49 12.28 -8.52 -2.98
CA LEU A 49 11.29 -7.48 -3.20
C LEU A 49 11.63 -6.69 -4.46
N GLU A 50 10.60 -6.38 -5.25
CA GLU A 50 10.69 -5.53 -6.43
C GLU A 50 9.71 -4.37 -6.29
N LEU A 51 10.17 -3.15 -6.59
CA LEU A 51 9.35 -1.96 -6.65
C LEU A 51 9.22 -1.53 -8.11
N HIS A 52 8.00 -1.52 -8.62
CA HIS A 52 7.69 -1.04 -9.96
C HIS A 52 7.31 0.43 -9.90
N ILE A 53 8.07 1.26 -10.61
CA ILE A 53 7.84 2.69 -10.75
C ILE A 53 7.27 2.93 -12.16
N PRO A 54 5.99 3.31 -12.28
CA PRO A 54 5.42 3.68 -13.55
C PRO A 54 6.02 5.01 -14.05
N TYR A 55 6.31 5.09 -15.35
CA TYR A 55 6.75 6.31 -16.02
C TYR A 55 6.00 6.48 -17.36
N GLU A 56 5.90 7.70 -17.88
CA GLU A 56 4.99 8.04 -19.00
C GLU A 56 5.16 7.17 -20.27
N ARG A 57 6.33 6.56 -20.48
CA ARG A 57 6.61 5.69 -21.64
C ARG A 57 7.10 4.29 -21.27
N GLY A 58 6.92 3.85 -20.04
CA GLY A 58 7.34 2.51 -19.62
C GLY A 58 7.24 2.27 -18.11
N SER A 59 7.91 1.23 -17.65
CA SER A 59 8.06 0.95 -16.23
C SER A 59 9.53 0.70 -15.91
N TYR A 60 9.97 1.22 -14.78
CA TYR A 60 11.26 0.89 -14.21
C TYR A 60 11.03 0.01 -12.98
N SER A 61 11.80 -1.06 -12.82
CA SER A 61 11.74 -1.88 -11.61
C SER A 61 13.05 -1.83 -10.83
N ILE A 62 12.95 -1.50 -9.56
CA ILE A 62 14.04 -1.64 -8.60
C ILE A 62 13.92 -3.04 -8.01
N ARG A 63 14.93 -3.88 -8.24
CA ARG A 63 15.01 -5.21 -7.63
C ARG A 63 15.81 -5.16 -6.33
N ARG A 64 15.61 -6.13 -5.45
CA ARG A 64 16.29 -6.22 -4.14
C ARG A 64 16.03 -5.00 -3.26
N VAL A 65 14.79 -4.55 -3.25
CA VAL A 65 14.37 -3.43 -2.41
C VAL A 65 14.57 -3.82 -0.94
N PRO A 66 15.32 -3.03 -0.15
CA PRO A 66 15.45 -3.30 1.27
C PRO A 66 14.09 -3.27 1.96
N PHE A 67 13.88 -4.17 2.92
CA PHE A 67 12.60 -4.28 3.62
C PHE A 67 12.15 -2.95 4.25
N HIS A 68 13.07 -2.22 4.89
CA HIS A 68 12.76 -0.93 5.52
C HIS A 68 12.20 0.07 4.50
N LEU A 69 12.79 0.13 3.29
CA LEU A 69 12.35 1.03 2.24
C LEU A 69 10.95 0.66 1.73
N ALA A 70 10.69 -0.64 1.52
CA ALA A 70 9.36 -1.10 1.13
C ALA A 70 8.31 -0.79 2.21
N LEU A 71 8.66 -0.99 3.48
CA LEU A 71 7.80 -0.68 4.62
C LEU A 71 7.47 0.82 4.69
N ASP A 72 8.44 1.69 4.45
CA ASP A 72 8.24 3.14 4.48
C ASP A 72 7.33 3.61 3.34
N VAL A 73 7.50 3.05 2.13
CA VAL A 73 6.60 3.34 0.99
C VAL A 73 5.16 2.90 1.29
N ILE A 74 4.95 1.71 1.85
CA ILE A 74 3.60 1.24 2.20
C ILE A 74 2.97 2.11 3.29
N LYS A 75 3.74 2.51 4.31
CA LYS A 75 3.27 3.43 5.35
C LYS A 75 2.88 4.79 4.79
N GLU A 76 3.68 5.34 3.88
CA GLU A 76 3.38 6.61 3.21
C GLU A 76 2.10 6.50 2.37
N HIS A 77 1.92 5.39 1.65
CA HIS A 77 0.68 5.12 0.91
C HIS A 77 -0.54 5.12 1.84
N ILE A 78 -0.49 4.37 2.95
CA ILE A 78 -1.58 4.32 3.94
C ILE A 78 -1.86 5.72 4.51
N ALA A 79 -0.81 6.50 4.83
CA ALA A 79 -0.97 7.85 5.35
C ALA A 79 -1.69 8.76 4.33
N ASN A 80 -1.34 8.66 3.05
CA ASN A 80 -1.99 9.39 1.97
C ASN A 80 -3.47 8.99 1.82
N GLN A 81 -3.79 7.70 1.89
CA GLN A 81 -5.18 7.22 1.85
C GLN A 81 -6.00 7.71 3.04
N LYS A 82 -5.42 7.71 4.26
CA LYS A 82 -6.07 8.24 5.46
C LYS A 82 -6.36 9.74 5.33
N LYS A 83 -5.41 10.52 4.78
CA LYS A 83 -5.60 11.94 4.50
C LYS A 83 -6.71 12.19 3.48
N GLU A 84 -6.75 11.41 2.40
CA GLU A 84 -7.79 11.51 1.38
C GLU A 84 -9.17 11.13 1.93
N LEU A 85 -9.24 10.10 2.77
CA LEU A 85 -10.47 9.71 3.44
C LEU A 85 -11.03 10.85 4.32
N GLU A 86 -10.18 11.53 5.09
CA GLU A 86 -10.61 12.71 5.87
C GLU A 86 -11.11 13.85 4.96
N ARG A 87 -10.42 14.12 3.84
CA ARG A 87 -10.88 15.09 2.85
C ARG A 87 -12.27 14.73 2.29
N LEU A 88 -12.50 13.47 1.95
CA LEU A 88 -13.78 12.98 1.43
C LEU A 88 -14.89 13.04 2.48
N LYS A 89 -14.59 12.80 3.76
CA LYS A 89 -15.55 12.98 4.87
C LYS A 89 -16.01 14.43 4.99
N GLU A 90 -15.10 15.40 4.87
CA GLU A 90 -15.46 16.82 4.88
C GLU A 90 -16.35 17.20 3.68
N VAL A 91 -16.03 16.69 2.48
CA VAL A 91 -16.90 16.88 1.31
C VAL A 91 -18.30 16.31 1.55
N CYS A 92 -18.40 15.11 2.13
CA CYS A 92 -19.68 14.51 2.49
C CYS A 92 -20.45 15.36 3.51
N ARG A 93 -19.78 15.92 4.53
CA ARG A 93 -20.40 16.79 5.54
C ARG A 93 -21.02 18.03 4.91
N VAL A 94 -20.26 18.72 4.05
CA VAL A 94 -20.74 19.91 3.32
C VAL A 94 -21.92 19.59 2.41
N GLN A 95 -21.92 18.41 1.77
CA GLN A 95 -23.02 18.00 0.89
C GLN A 95 -24.27 17.49 1.63
N LEU A 96 -24.19 17.24 2.93
CA LEU A 96 -25.30 16.81 3.78
C LEU A 96 -25.92 17.96 4.58
N ALA A 97 -25.20 19.08 4.73
CA ALA A 97 -25.70 20.35 5.26
C ALA A 97 -26.57 21.08 4.22
#